data_AF-A0A1B0BAG0-F1
#
_entry.id   AF-A0A1B0BAG0-F1
#
_cell.length_a   1.000
_cell.length_b   1.000
_cell.length_c   1.000
_cell.angle_alpha   90.00
_cell.angle_beta   90.00
_cell.angle_gamma   90.00
#
_symmetry.space_group_name_H-M   'P 1'
#
loop_
_entity.id
_entity.type
_entity.pdbx_description
1 polymer ?
#
loop_
_entity_poly.entity_id
_entity_poly.type
_entity_poly.pdbx_seq_one_letter_code
_entity_poly.pdbx_strand_id
1 'polypeptide(L)'
;MQSWFLLLIIGQTVTIILGVKPMVQRYNDTIGPETQRIEKECLKEESIPGNFDLPHYSVTEHFLGQIQHATVIPKNAKCFFRCWYKKYGILKSNFVTSVGPIPELRRHMLECNHVAREWAHSHSNGDECEFAWSFYNCVHQTVMKCIT
;
A
#
# COMPACT_ATOMS: atom_id res chain seq x y z
N MET A 1 -26.21 -27.42 -25.11
CA MET A 1 -24.84 -26.88 -25.35
C MET A 1 -24.95 -25.37 -25.43
N GLN A 2 -23.94 -24.64 -24.96
CA GLN A 2 -23.93 -23.19 -24.66
C GLN A 2 -24.54 -22.84 -23.29
N SER A 3 -23.68 -22.32 -22.41
CA SER A 3 -23.96 -21.33 -21.36
C SER A 3 -23.14 -21.53 -20.07
N TRP A 4 -22.06 -22.33 -20.09
CA TRP A 4 -21.10 -22.37 -18.98
C TRP A 4 -19.80 -21.61 -19.29
N PHE A 5 -19.47 -21.43 -20.58
CA PHE A 5 -18.29 -20.63 -21.00
C PHE A 5 -18.45 -19.12 -20.71
N LEU A 6 -19.68 -18.58 -20.72
CA LEU A 6 -19.91 -17.15 -20.44
C LEU A 6 -19.64 -16.80 -18.96
N LEU A 7 -19.88 -17.72 -18.02
CA LEU A 7 -19.61 -17.49 -16.60
C LEU A 7 -18.10 -17.44 -16.29
N LEU A 8 -17.29 -18.21 -17.02
CA LEU A 8 -15.83 -18.17 -16.87
C LEU A 8 -15.23 -16.88 -17.43
N ILE A 9 -15.81 -16.32 -18.50
CA ILE A 9 -15.36 -15.05 -19.08
C ILE A 9 -15.69 -13.89 -18.14
N ILE A 10 -16.88 -13.87 -17.54
CA ILE A 10 -17.27 -12.81 -16.58
C ILE A 10 -16.33 -12.81 -15.35
N GLY A 11 -15.98 -13.99 -14.83
CA GLY A 11 -15.05 -14.11 -13.71
C GLY A 11 -13.64 -13.56 -13.98
N GLN A 12 -13.13 -13.66 -15.22
CA GLN A 12 -11.82 -13.10 -15.59
C GLN A 12 -11.87 -11.59 -15.85
N THR A 13 -13.01 -11.06 -16.30
CA THR A 13 -13.15 -9.61 -16.56
C THR A 13 -13.19 -8.76 -15.29
N VAL A 14 -13.75 -9.27 -14.19
CA VAL A 14 -13.77 -8.55 -12.91
C VAL A 14 -12.35 -8.34 -12.36
N THR A 15 -11.46 -9.31 -12.54
CA THR A 15 -10.06 -9.23 -12.11
C THR A 15 -9.28 -8.12 -12.85
N ILE A 16 -9.62 -7.87 -14.11
CA ILE A 16 -8.99 -6.83 -14.94
C ILE A 16 -9.47 -5.44 -14.53
N ILE A 17 -10.76 -5.27 -14.21
CA ILE A 17 -11.35 -3.98 -13.83
C ILE A 17 -10.86 -3.53 -12.43
N LEU A 18 -10.56 -4.48 -11.53
CA LEU A 18 -10.18 -4.18 -10.14
C LEU A 18 -8.67 -4.07 -9.90
N GLY A 19 -7.82 -4.33 -10.91
CA GLY A 19 -6.36 -4.28 -10.76
C GLY A 19 -5.79 -5.26 -9.72
N VAL A 20 -6.59 -6.18 -9.19
CA VAL A 20 -6.15 -7.18 -8.21
C VAL A 20 -5.56 -8.37 -8.98
N LYS A 21 -4.27 -8.29 -9.32
CA LYS A 21 -3.55 -9.42 -9.91
C LYS A 21 -3.59 -10.63 -8.95
N PRO A 22 -3.87 -11.85 -9.45
CA PRO A 22 -3.79 -13.07 -8.65
C PRO A 22 -2.36 -13.28 -8.14
N MET A 23 -2.20 -13.93 -6.99
CA MET A 23 -0.92 -14.09 -6.27
C MET A 23 0.22 -14.63 -7.16
N VAL A 24 -0.09 -15.57 -8.05
CA VAL A 24 0.87 -16.17 -9.00
C VAL A 24 1.37 -15.15 -10.04
N GLN A 25 0.53 -14.17 -10.40
CA GLN A 25 0.84 -13.18 -11.42
C GLN A 25 1.59 -11.98 -10.84
N ARG A 26 1.42 -11.66 -9.55
CA ARG A 26 2.31 -10.75 -8.81
C ARG A 26 3.73 -11.31 -8.69
N TYR A 27 3.86 -12.60 -8.38
CA TYR A 27 5.16 -13.27 -8.28
C TYR A 27 5.94 -13.29 -9.62
N ASN A 28 5.21 -13.32 -10.74
CA ASN A 28 5.80 -13.33 -12.08
C ASN A 28 6.02 -11.92 -12.68
N ASP A 29 5.49 -10.86 -12.07
CA ASP A 29 5.81 -9.50 -12.48
C ASP A 29 7.27 -9.21 -12.11
N THR A 30 8.05 -8.72 -13.07
CA THR A 30 9.41 -8.25 -12.79
C THR A 30 9.29 -6.96 -12.00
N ILE A 31 9.57 -7.01 -10.69
CA ILE A 31 9.73 -5.80 -9.88
C ILE A 31 10.86 -4.99 -10.50
N GLY A 32 10.55 -3.77 -10.92
CA GLY A 32 11.52 -2.89 -11.56
C GLY A 32 12.74 -2.66 -10.67
N PRO A 33 13.94 -2.50 -11.25
CA PRO A 33 15.18 -2.30 -10.49
C PRO A 33 15.11 -1.08 -9.57
N GLU A 34 14.37 -0.04 -9.97
CA GLU A 34 14.14 1.14 -9.14
C GLU A 34 13.28 0.83 -7.90
N THR A 35 12.19 0.08 -8.06
CA THR A 35 11.34 -0.32 -6.93
C THR A 35 12.14 -1.16 -5.94
N GLN A 36 12.89 -2.17 -6.39
CA GLN A 36 13.75 -2.96 -5.51
C GLN A 36 14.79 -2.11 -4.78
N ARG A 37 15.40 -1.13 -5.47
CA ARG A 37 16.34 -0.20 -4.83
C ARG A 37 15.66 0.59 -3.71
N ILE A 38 14.48 1.16 -3.96
CA ILE A 38 13.72 1.93 -2.97
C ILE A 38 13.33 1.04 -1.77
N GLU A 39 12.86 -0.17 -2.01
CA GLU A 39 12.51 -1.12 -0.96
C GLU A 39 13.72 -1.44 -0.05
N LYS A 40 14.89 -1.70 -0.65
CA LYS A 40 16.14 -1.93 0.10
C LYS A 40 16.59 -0.70 0.90
N GLU A 41 16.47 0.50 0.32
CA GLU A 41 16.75 1.74 1.03
C GLU A 41 15.84 1.91 2.25
N CYS A 42 14.55 1.60 2.13
CA CYS A 42 13.63 1.73 3.24
C CYS A 42 13.85 0.70 4.35
N LEU A 43 14.19 -0.54 4.00
CA LEU A 43 14.62 -1.52 5.00
C LEU A 43 15.82 -1.02 5.81
N LYS A 44 16.80 -0.41 5.13
CA LYS A 44 18.00 0.13 5.76
C LYS A 44 17.70 1.37 6.62
N GLU A 45 16.95 2.33 6.09
CA GLU A 45 16.62 3.60 6.77
C GLU A 45 15.82 3.35 8.05
N GLU A 46 14.85 2.44 8.00
CA GLU A 46 14.01 2.07 9.15
C GLU A 46 14.65 1.02 10.07
N SER A 47 15.89 0.59 9.76
CA SER A 47 16.62 -0.47 10.50
C SER A 47 15.80 -1.76 10.67
N ILE A 48 15.05 -2.14 9.63
CA ILE A 48 14.16 -3.31 9.68
C ILE A 48 15.00 -4.58 9.46
N PRO A 49 15.06 -5.50 10.43
CA PRO A 49 15.81 -6.73 10.28
C PRO A 49 15.10 -7.68 9.32
N GLY A 50 15.87 -8.40 8.50
CA GLY A 50 15.37 -9.46 7.64
C GLY A 50 16.25 -9.68 6.41
N ASN A 51 16.18 -10.89 5.85
CA ASN A 51 16.82 -11.20 4.59
C ASN A 51 15.79 -11.06 3.46
N PHE A 52 15.77 -9.89 2.83
CA PHE A 52 14.88 -9.56 1.72
C PHE A 52 15.59 -9.60 0.36
N ASP A 53 16.80 -10.17 0.30
CA ASP A 53 17.63 -10.18 -0.91
C ASP A 53 17.28 -11.36 -1.83
N LEU A 54 15.99 -11.53 -2.11
CA LEU A 54 15.46 -12.57 -2.98
C LEU A 54 15.08 -11.96 -4.33
N PRO A 55 15.52 -12.55 -5.46
CA PRO A 55 15.07 -12.14 -6.79
C PRO A 55 13.54 -12.20 -6.87
N HIS A 56 12.92 -11.18 -7.48
CA HIS A 56 11.45 -11.10 -7.64
C HIS A 56 10.64 -11.02 -6.34
N TYR A 57 11.28 -10.72 -5.22
CA TYR A 57 10.59 -10.52 -3.95
C TYR A 57 10.28 -9.05 -3.70
N SER A 58 8.99 -8.72 -3.52
CA SER A 58 8.58 -7.36 -3.13
C SER A 58 8.41 -7.28 -1.62
N VAL A 59 9.22 -6.43 -1.01
CA VAL A 59 9.10 -6.07 0.41
C VAL A 59 7.78 -5.36 0.65
N THR A 60 7.33 -4.56 -0.32
CA THR A 60 6.02 -3.90 -0.28
C THR A 60 4.90 -4.94 -0.20
N GLU A 61 4.90 -5.94 -1.09
CA GLU A 61 3.89 -7.01 -1.07
C GLU A 61 3.95 -7.87 0.19
N HIS A 62 5.15 -8.14 0.70
CA HIS A 62 5.33 -8.82 1.99
C HIS A 62 4.60 -8.10 3.12
N PHE A 63 4.85 -6.79 3.27
CA PHE A 63 4.23 -6.01 4.34
C PHE A 63 2.74 -5.77 4.11
N LEU A 64 2.29 -5.65 2.86
CA LEU A 64 0.85 -5.64 2.54
C LEU A 64 0.17 -6.95 2.95
N GLY A 65 0.80 -8.10 2.67
CA GLY A 65 0.28 -9.40 3.07
C GLY A 65 0.20 -9.54 4.58
N GLN A 66 1.22 -9.07 5.31
CA GLN A 66 1.16 -9.02 6.78
C GLN A 66 0.00 -8.15 7.27
N ILE A 67 -0.17 -6.96 6.69
CA ILE A 67 -1.26 -6.05 7.05
C ILE A 67 -2.63 -6.68 6.85
N GLN A 68 -2.85 -7.37 5.73
CA GLN A 68 -4.16 -7.93 5.37
C GLN A 68 -4.63 -9.02 6.35
N HIS A 69 -3.70 -9.72 7.00
CA HIS A 69 -3.99 -10.85 7.86
C HIS A 69 -3.70 -10.59 9.34
N ALA A 70 -3.18 -9.41 9.69
CA ALA A 70 -2.79 -9.09 11.05
C ALA A 70 -3.94 -8.50 11.87
N THR A 71 -4.17 -9.07 13.06
CA THR A 71 -5.02 -8.44 14.09
C THR A 71 -4.39 -7.15 14.64
N VAL A 72 -3.05 -7.13 14.71
CA VAL A 72 -2.26 -5.98 15.15
C VAL A 72 -1.17 -5.73 14.12
N ILE A 73 -1.16 -4.55 13.52
CA ILE A 73 -0.24 -4.24 12.43
C ILE A 73 1.21 -4.12 12.96
N PRO A 74 2.17 -4.87 12.40
CA PRO A 74 3.56 -4.82 12.83
C PRO A 74 4.18 -3.43 12.64
N LYS A 75 4.93 -2.94 13.65
CA LYS A 75 5.62 -1.64 13.58
C LYS A 75 6.51 -1.52 12.33
N ASN A 76 7.23 -2.59 11.99
CA ASN A 76 8.13 -2.61 10.82
C ASN A 76 7.36 -2.36 9.52
N ALA A 77 6.16 -2.91 9.36
CA ALA A 77 5.33 -2.65 8.19
C ALA A 77 4.95 -1.16 8.12
N LYS A 78 4.48 -0.60 9.24
CA LYS A 78 4.10 0.83 9.33
C LYS A 78 5.25 1.75 8.95
N CYS A 79 6.43 1.52 9.53
CA CYS A 79 7.62 2.33 9.28
C CYS A 79 8.18 2.12 7.87
N PHE A 80 8.12 0.90 7.33
CA PHE A 80 8.44 0.66 5.93
C PHE A 80 7.59 1.54 5.00
N PHE A 81 6.27 1.58 5.21
CA PHE A 81 5.39 2.46 4.42
C PHE A 81 5.67 3.94 4.64
N ARG A 82 6.07 4.37 5.85
CA ARG A 82 6.51 5.75 6.09
C ARG A 82 7.67 6.12 5.16
N CYS A 83 8.74 5.32 5.14
CA CYS A 83 9.87 5.56 4.24
C CYS A 83 9.43 5.49 2.78
N TRP A 84 8.66 4.47 2.42
CA TRP A 84 8.21 4.25 1.05
C TRP A 84 7.43 5.46 0.53
N TYR A 85 6.47 5.98 1.31
CA TYR A 85 5.73 7.20 0.95
C TYR A 85 6.63 8.42 0.79
N LYS A 86 7.69 8.56 1.60
CA LYS A 86 8.66 9.65 1.45
C LYS A 86 9.47 9.53 0.16
N LYS A 87 9.94 8.33 -0.18
CA LYS A 87 10.73 8.08 -1.40
C LYS A 87 9.91 8.33 -2.68
N TYR A 88 8.62 7.99 -2.68
CA TYR A 88 7.71 8.28 -3.78
C TYR A 88 7.09 9.69 -3.73
N GLY A 89 7.49 10.54 -2.78
CA GLY A 89 6.99 11.92 -2.65
C GLY A 89 5.51 12.03 -2.25
N ILE A 90 4.90 10.92 -1.80
CA ILE A 90 3.53 10.88 -1.27
C ILE A 90 3.49 11.55 0.09
N LEU A 91 4.48 11.29 0.95
CA LEU A 91 4.61 11.91 2.27
C LEU A 91 5.80 12.88 2.28
N LYS A 92 5.54 14.12 2.68
CA LYS A 92 6.55 15.15 2.96
C LYS A 92 6.69 15.32 4.49
N SER A 93 7.58 16.21 4.91
CA SER A 93 7.69 16.59 6.32
C SER A 93 6.38 17.13 6.89
N ASN A 94 6.22 17.04 8.22
CA ASN A 94 5.07 17.56 8.95
C ASN A 94 3.72 16.98 8.48
N PHE A 95 3.69 15.69 8.15
CA PHE A 95 2.47 14.96 7.75
C PHE A 95 1.78 15.53 6.50
N VAL A 96 2.49 16.27 5.65
CA VAL A 96 1.92 16.81 4.41
C VAL A 96 1.97 15.73 3.34
N THR A 97 0.81 15.37 2.76
CA THR A 97 0.79 14.43 1.63
C THR A 97 0.64 15.13 0.30
N SER A 98 1.30 14.61 -0.73
CA SER A 98 1.04 15.00 -2.11
C SER A 98 -0.28 14.39 -2.54
N VAL A 99 -1.20 15.24 -2.98
CA VAL A 99 -2.43 14.78 -3.57
C VAL A 99 -2.13 14.45 -5.03
N GLY A 100 -2.13 13.17 -5.38
CA GLY A 100 -1.75 12.67 -6.69
C GLY A 100 -2.56 13.31 -7.85
N PRO A 101 -2.21 12.96 -9.11
CA PRO A 101 -2.74 13.65 -10.28
C PRO A 101 -4.22 13.35 -10.57
N ILE A 102 -4.83 12.37 -9.90
CA ILE A 102 -6.20 11.91 -10.13
C ILE A 102 -7.19 12.85 -9.41
N PRO A 103 -7.92 13.72 -10.13
CA PRO A 103 -8.77 14.73 -9.50
C PRO A 103 -9.92 14.15 -8.66
N GLU A 104 -10.46 13.00 -9.04
CA GLU A 104 -11.57 12.32 -8.38
C GLU A 104 -11.16 11.82 -6.99
N LEU A 105 -9.91 11.39 -6.84
CA LEU A 105 -9.36 10.92 -5.57
C LEU A 105 -8.86 12.07 -4.68
N ARG A 106 -8.74 13.29 -5.22
CA ARG A 106 -8.14 14.43 -4.49
C ARG A 106 -8.81 14.69 -3.15
N ARG A 107 -10.15 14.72 -3.12
CA ARG A 107 -10.91 14.99 -1.89
C ARG A 107 -10.66 13.90 -0.85
N HIS A 108 -10.73 12.65 -1.27
CA HIS A 108 -10.50 11.51 -0.38
C HIS A 108 -9.07 11.44 0.16
N MET A 109 -8.08 11.75 -0.67
CA MET A 109 -6.68 11.79 -0.24
C MET A 109 -6.44 12.89 0.81
N LEU A 110 -7.07 14.05 0.66
CA LEU A 110 -7.01 15.13 1.66
C LEU A 110 -7.70 14.72 2.97
N GLU A 111 -8.86 14.07 2.89
CA GLU A 111 -9.56 13.53 4.05
C GLU A 111 -8.72 12.48 4.77
N CYS A 112 -8.14 11.53 4.04
CA CYS A 112 -7.27 10.52 4.62
C CYS A 112 -6.00 11.11 5.23
N ASN A 113 -5.43 12.18 4.64
CA ASN A 113 -4.33 12.89 5.25
C ASN A 113 -4.70 13.50 6.60
N HIS A 114 -5.88 14.12 6.68
CA HIS A 114 -6.39 14.72 7.90
C HIS A 114 -6.61 13.67 8.98
N VAL A 115 -7.35 12.60 8.67
CA VAL A 115 -7.61 11.47 9.59
C VAL A 115 -6.29 10.87 10.10
N ALA A 116 -5.33 10.63 9.20
CA ALA A 116 -4.05 10.05 9.57
C ALA A 116 -3.21 10.96 10.47
N ARG A 117 -3.23 12.27 10.22
CA ARG A 117 -2.52 13.26 11.04
C ARG A 117 -3.11 13.35 12.44
N GLU A 118 -4.43 13.47 12.54
CA GLU A 118 -5.14 13.52 13.82
C GLU A 118 -4.87 12.25 14.63
N TRP A 119 -4.94 11.08 13.99
CA TRP A 119 -4.63 9.79 14.62
C TRP A 119 -3.20 9.76 15.18
N ALA A 120 -2.21 10.14 14.35
CA ALA A 120 -0.81 10.10 14.76
C ALA A 120 -0.54 11.02 15.96
N HIS A 121 -1.06 12.25 15.96
CA HIS A 121 -0.88 13.16 17.09
C HIS A 121 -1.57 12.69 18.36
N SER A 122 -2.83 12.26 18.27
CA SER A 122 -3.63 11.89 19.44
C SER A 122 -3.22 10.55 20.07
N HIS A 123 -2.80 9.56 19.27
CA HIS A 123 -2.56 8.20 19.75
C HIS A 123 -1.08 7.84 19.86
N SER A 124 -0.19 8.57 19.20
CA SER A 124 1.22 8.18 19.08
C SER A 124 2.22 9.33 19.22
N ASN A 125 1.78 10.48 19.75
CA ASN A 125 2.63 11.66 19.94
C ASN A 125 3.33 12.11 18.64
N GLY A 126 2.63 11.98 17.50
CA GLY A 126 3.15 12.35 16.19
C GLY A 126 4.10 11.32 15.55
N ASP A 127 3.92 10.02 15.81
CA ASP A 127 4.68 8.98 15.12
C ASP A 127 4.27 8.91 13.63
N GLU A 128 5.20 9.21 12.73
CA GLU A 128 4.97 9.16 11.28
C GLU A 128 4.76 7.72 10.76
N CYS A 129 5.21 6.69 11.48
CA CYS A 129 4.88 5.30 11.14
C CYS A 129 3.38 5.04 11.39
N GLU A 130 2.84 5.50 12.52
CA GLU A 130 1.40 5.38 12.81
C GLU A 130 0.56 6.22 11.84
N PHE A 131 1.07 7.39 11.43
CA PHE A 131 0.50 8.15 10.32
C PHE A 131 0.43 7.30 9.04
N ALA A 132 1.54 6.67 8.63
CA ALA A 132 1.61 5.92 7.37
C ALA A 132 0.59 4.78 7.34
N TRP A 133 0.41 4.10 8.48
CA TRP A 133 -0.62 3.07 8.64
C TRP A 133 -2.04 3.65 8.55
N SER A 134 -2.34 4.69 9.31
CA SER A 134 -3.68 5.30 9.33
C SER A 134 -4.06 5.85 7.94
N PHE A 135 -3.09 6.43 7.24
CA PHE A 135 -3.25 6.91 5.86
C PHE A 135 -3.55 5.76 4.90
N TYR A 136 -2.75 4.68 4.93
CA TYR A 136 -3.01 3.48 4.13
C TYR A 136 -4.42 2.94 4.36
N ASN A 137 -4.82 2.77 5.62
CA ASN A 137 -6.11 2.18 5.98
C ASN A 137 -7.27 3.03 5.44
N CYS A 138 -7.20 4.36 5.58
CA CYS A 138 -8.24 5.24 5.04
C CYS A 138 -8.32 5.17 3.51
N VAL A 139 -7.18 5.22 2.81
CA VAL A 139 -7.16 5.14 1.34
C VAL A 139 -7.68 3.80 0.88
N HIS A 140 -7.26 2.70 1.51
CA HIS A 140 -7.71 1.35 1.20
C HIS A 140 -9.23 1.22 1.37
N GLN A 141 -9.78 1.67 2.49
CA GLN A 141 -11.23 1.65 2.72
C GLN A 141 -12.01 2.49 1.71
N THR A 142 -11.46 3.64 1.31
CA THR A 142 -12.09 4.49 0.29
C THR A 142 -12.14 3.79 -1.06
N VAL A 143 -11.02 3.21 -1.50
CA VAL A 143 -10.95 2.47 -2.77
C VAL A 143 -11.88 1.26 -2.76
N MET A 144 -11.93 0.51 -1.66
CA MET A 144 -12.84 -0.63 -1.52
C MET A 144 -14.30 -0.21 -1.64
N LYS A 145 -14.71 0.91 -1.03
CA LYS A 145 -16.08 1.46 -1.15
C LYS A 145 -16.42 1.92 -2.57
N CYS A 146 -15.45 2.31 -3.39
CA CYS A 146 -15.69 2.68 -4.78
C CYS A 146 -15.85 1.46 -5.71
N ILE A 147 -15.43 0.28 -5.25
CA ILE A 147 -15.40 -0.97 -6.03
C ILE A 147 -16.62 -1.85 -5.74
N THR A 148 -17.15 -1.80 -4.51
CA THR A 148 -18.35 -2.54 -4.07
C THR A 148 -19.61 -1.70 -4.19
#